data_AF-A0A3B9PTV3-F1
#
_entry.id   AF-A0A3B9PTV3-F1
#
_cell.length_a   1.000
_cell.length_b   1.000
_cell.length_c   1.000
_cell.angle_alpha   90.00
_cell.angle_beta   90.00
_cell.angle_gamma   90.00
#
_symmetry.space_group_name_H-M   'P 1'
#
loop_
_entity.id
_entity.type
_entity.pdbx_description
1 polymer ?
#
loop_
_entity_poly.entity_id
_entity_poly.type
_entity_poly.pdbx_seq_one_letter_code
_entity_poly.pdbx_strand_id
1 'polypeptide(L)'
;MTKKLLFLSFFVCTLSFLHGEKPHAVFVVGTHHYSPQKSMPMLASEIERLGFKTTVINPEWDPEKDERGLPSLEALKKADLAIFYTRFLKIDDQQLVHITDYLKSGKPVVGFRTSTHGFNYPDEHPNQKWNDGFGRDALGSPYLIHLSGPTRLKVEQGRKKHPVFTGVQADENWESRGTLYLTKMENGTTPLLLGTGHPRDKKAAVRTNRFGTHHLKPEMTDVVAWTWTNKWGGRTFSTSLGHLNDFGDPNSVRLIINGIFWAADQKVPSADTKINTFGAPPSKKKKKTK
;
A
#
# COMPACT_ATOMS: atom_id res chain seq x y z
N MET A 1 43.22 -48.76 42.74
CA MET A 1 42.10 -48.93 41.79
C MET A 1 41.01 -47.93 42.15
N THR A 2 40.95 -46.78 41.48
CA THR A 2 39.95 -45.74 41.72
C THR A 2 39.35 -45.33 40.38
N LYS A 3 38.15 -45.85 40.09
CA LYS A 3 37.38 -45.48 38.88
C LYS A 3 36.72 -44.13 39.12
N LYS A 4 37.13 -43.10 38.36
CA LYS A 4 36.37 -41.85 38.23
C LYS A 4 35.23 -42.08 37.25
N LEU A 5 34.00 -41.89 37.73
CA LEU A 5 32.78 -41.95 36.93
C LEU A 5 32.52 -40.53 36.41
N LEU A 6 32.62 -40.35 35.09
CA LEU A 6 32.31 -39.08 34.42
C LEU A 6 30.81 -39.05 34.12
N PHE A 7 30.07 -38.14 34.76
CA PHE A 7 28.66 -37.87 34.41
C PHE A 7 28.63 -36.89 33.25
N LEU A 8 28.22 -37.37 32.07
CA LEU A 8 27.99 -36.55 30.89
C LEU A 8 26.53 -36.08 30.90
N SER A 9 26.31 -34.81 31.25
CA SER A 9 24.98 -34.20 31.21
C SER A 9 24.60 -33.87 29.77
N PHE A 10 23.71 -34.65 29.17
CA PHE A 10 23.10 -34.34 27.88
C PHE A 10 22.11 -33.18 28.07
N PHE A 11 22.48 -31.99 27.60
CA PHE A 11 21.56 -30.86 27.50
C PHE A 11 20.71 -31.05 26.23
N VAL A 12 19.52 -31.64 26.37
CA VAL A 12 18.55 -31.73 25.28
C VAL A 12 17.95 -30.35 25.09
N CYS A 13 18.47 -29.60 24.12
CA CYS A 13 17.89 -28.35 23.67
C CYS A 13 16.64 -28.67 22.84
N THR A 14 15.48 -28.71 23.47
CA THR A 14 14.20 -28.77 22.75
C THR A 14 13.98 -27.45 22.02
N LEU A 15 14.22 -27.43 20.70
CA LEU A 15 13.71 -26.36 19.84
C LEU A 15 12.18 -26.44 19.84
N SER A 16 11.55 -25.73 20.75
CA SER A 16 10.14 -25.39 20.63
C SER A 16 10.01 -24.39 19.48
N PHE A 17 9.66 -24.87 18.29
CA PHE A 17 9.09 -24.00 17.25
C PHE A 17 7.75 -23.47 17.78
N LEU A 18 7.78 -22.32 18.45
CA LEU A 18 6.60 -21.48 18.62
C LEU A 18 6.11 -21.10 17.23
N HIS A 19 5.22 -21.91 16.66
CA HIS A 19 4.40 -21.50 15.53
C HIS A 19 3.43 -20.44 16.08
N GLY A 20 3.88 -19.19 16.17
CA GLY A 20 2.99 -18.07 16.41
C GLY A 20 1.88 -18.07 15.38
N GLU A 21 0.68 -17.64 15.77
CA GLU A 21 -0.43 -17.51 14.82
C GLU A 21 -0.02 -16.60 13.66
N LYS A 22 -0.40 -16.99 12.44
CA LYS A 22 -0.10 -16.21 11.24
C LYS A 22 -0.80 -14.84 11.34
N PRO A 23 -0.11 -13.71 11.08
CA PRO A 23 -0.73 -12.40 11.11
C PRO A 23 -1.89 -12.35 10.10
N HIS A 24 -3.03 -11.81 10.52
CA HIS A 24 -4.23 -11.72 9.70
C HIS A 24 -4.29 -10.36 8.99
N ALA A 25 -4.09 -10.38 7.66
CA ALA A 25 -4.29 -9.20 6.81
C ALA A 25 -5.69 -9.17 6.20
N VAL A 26 -6.39 -8.05 6.35
CA VAL A 26 -7.71 -7.82 5.73
C VAL A 26 -7.58 -6.79 4.62
N PHE A 27 -7.90 -7.21 3.39
CA PHE A 27 -7.97 -6.32 2.23
C PHE A 27 -9.38 -5.74 2.12
N VAL A 28 -9.46 -4.42 1.96
CA VAL A 28 -10.70 -3.66 1.74
C VAL A 28 -10.69 -3.10 0.33
N VAL A 29 -11.42 -3.75 -0.59
CA VAL A 29 -11.56 -3.35 -1.99
C VAL A 29 -12.81 -2.48 -2.14
N GLY A 30 -12.61 -1.16 -2.17
CA GLY A 30 -13.70 -0.18 -2.18
C GLY A 30 -13.90 0.57 -3.50
N THR A 31 -13.37 0.06 -4.61
CA THR A 31 -13.54 0.67 -5.94
C THR A 31 -13.21 -0.33 -7.04
N HIS A 32 -13.75 -0.18 -8.25
CA HIS A 32 -13.23 -0.85 -9.46
C HIS A 32 -12.21 -0.02 -10.24
N HIS A 33 -11.91 1.21 -9.80
CA HIS A 33 -10.94 2.08 -10.44
C HIS A 33 -9.53 1.48 -10.35
N TYR A 34 -8.86 1.28 -11.50
CA TYR A 34 -7.62 0.51 -11.68
C TYR A 34 -7.70 -1.01 -11.46
N SER A 35 -8.91 -1.55 -11.40
CA SER A 35 -9.17 -2.99 -11.28
C SER A 35 -8.68 -3.72 -10.01
N PRO A 36 -8.76 -3.13 -8.79
CA PRO A 36 -8.32 -3.81 -7.57
C PRO A 36 -9.16 -5.04 -7.21
N GLN A 37 -10.41 -5.14 -7.68
CA GLN A 37 -11.22 -6.35 -7.57
C GLN A 37 -10.59 -7.56 -8.27
N LYS A 38 -9.63 -7.33 -9.18
CA LYS A 38 -8.84 -8.38 -9.84
C LYS A 38 -7.46 -8.55 -9.21
N SER A 39 -6.78 -7.47 -8.84
CA SER A 39 -5.39 -7.54 -8.35
C SER A 39 -5.28 -7.85 -6.86
N MET A 40 -6.21 -7.40 -6.01
CA MET A 40 -6.13 -7.63 -4.56
C MET A 40 -6.28 -9.10 -4.16
N PRO A 41 -7.16 -9.92 -4.78
CA PRO A 41 -7.19 -11.37 -4.52
C PRO A 41 -5.86 -12.06 -4.86
N MET A 42 -5.19 -11.65 -5.94
CA MET A 42 -3.90 -12.21 -6.35
C MET A 42 -2.78 -11.80 -5.37
N LEU A 43 -2.77 -10.55 -4.92
CA LEU A 43 -1.84 -10.07 -3.91
C LEU A 43 -2.06 -10.76 -2.57
N ALA A 44 -3.32 -10.96 -2.17
CA ALA A 44 -3.69 -11.70 -0.97
C ALA A 44 -3.13 -13.12 -1.01
N SER A 45 -3.38 -13.86 -2.10
CA SER A 45 -2.85 -15.21 -2.29
C SER A 45 -1.32 -15.27 -2.22
N GLU A 46 -0.63 -14.26 -2.77
CA GLU A 46 0.84 -14.21 -2.71
C GLU A 46 1.34 -13.95 -1.28
N ILE A 47 0.72 -13.06 -0.51
CA ILE A 47 1.14 -12.86 0.89
C ILE A 47 0.74 -14.03 1.81
N GLU A 48 -0.33 -14.76 1.49
CA GLU A 48 -0.68 -16.02 2.17
C GLU A 48 0.40 -17.08 1.98
N ARG A 49 0.87 -17.24 0.74
CA ARG A 49 2.00 -18.11 0.42
C ARG A 49 3.26 -17.72 1.20
N LEU A 50 3.40 -16.44 1.55
CA LEU A 50 4.53 -15.89 2.29
C LEU A 50 4.30 -15.83 3.82
N GLY A 51 3.19 -16.38 4.32
CA GLY A 51 2.99 -16.61 5.76
C GLY A 51 1.88 -15.81 6.43
N PHE A 52 1.12 -15.00 5.70
CA PHE A 52 -0.09 -14.36 6.23
C PHE A 52 -1.29 -15.31 6.22
N LYS A 53 -2.28 -15.00 7.05
CA LYS A 53 -3.68 -15.37 6.80
C LYS A 53 -4.34 -14.16 6.14
N THR A 54 -5.20 -14.36 5.14
CA THR A 54 -5.91 -13.22 4.54
C THR A 54 -7.43 -13.32 4.58
N THR A 55 -8.07 -12.15 4.52
CA THR A 55 -9.49 -12.01 4.16
C THR A 55 -9.59 -10.88 3.17
N VAL A 56 -10.33 -11.10 2.09
CA VAL A 56 -10.50 -10.10 1.03
C VAL A 56 -11.97 -9.69 1.00
N ILE A 57 -12.24 -8.47 1.45
CA ILE A 57 -13.54 -7.82 1.30
C ILE A 57 -13.58 -7.24 -0.12
N ASN A 58 -14.21 -7.99 -1.02
CA ASN A 58 -14.30 -7.69 -2.45
C ASN A 58 -15.69 -8.10 -2.95
N PRO A 59 -16.69 -7.23 -2.82
CA PRO A 59 -18.04 -7.53 -3.30
C PRO A 59 -18.09 -7.60 -4.83
N GLU A 60 -19.12 -8.24 -5.37
CA GLU A 60 -19.34 -8.36 -6.83
C GLU A 60 -19.71 -7.03 -7.52
N TRP A 61 -20.07 -6.00 -6.73
CA TRP A 61 -20.39 -4.65 -7.22
C TRP A 61 -19.25 -3.67 -6.95
N ASP A 62 -19.26 -2.52 -7.63
CA ASP A 62 -18.30 -1.43 -7.40
C ASP A 62 -18.75 -0.58 -6.19
N PRO A 63 -18.11 -0.66 -5.01
CA PRO A 63 -18.58 0.06 -3.81
C PRO A 63 -18.48 1.59 -3.95
N GLU A 64 -17.66 2.08 -4.88
CA GLU A 64 -17.59 3.52 -5.20
C GLU A 64 -18.91 4.02 -5.82
N LYS A 65 -19.70 3.14 -6.45
CA LYS A 65 -20.86 3.50 -7.28
C LYS A 65 -22.17 2.86 -6.82
N ASP A 66 -22.16 2.10 -5.74
CA ASP A 66 -23.29 1.30 -5.27
C ASP A 66 -23.58 1.59 -3.80
N GLU A 67 -24.85 1.87 -3.47
CA GLU A 67 -25.28 2.27 -2.13
C GLU A 67 -25.10 1.16 -1.09
N ARG A 68 -24.99 -0.11 -1.51
CA ARG A 68 -24.69 -1.23 -0.60
C ARG A 68 -23.31 -1.11 0.05
N GLY A 69 -22.41 -0.32 -0.53
CA GLY A 69 -21.09 -0.06 0.03
C GLY A 69 -20.25 -1.32 0.20
N LEU A 70 -19.64 -1.48 1.39
CA LEU A 70 -18.68 -2.54 1.71
C LEU A 70 -19.28 -3.55 2.71
N PRO A 71 -19.59 -4.79 2.28
CA PRO A 71 -20.05 -5.82 3.20
C PRO A 71 -18.90 -6.36 4.07
N SER A 72 -19.25 -7.06 5.15
CA SER A 72 -18.30 -7.85 5.95
C SER A 72 -17.13 -7.08 6.60
N LEU A 73 -17.31 -5.77 6.84
CA LEU A 73 -16.28 -4.92 7.47
C LEU A 73 -15.98 -5.31 8.92
N GLU A 74 -16.84 -6.08 9.59
CA GLU A 74 -16.60 -6.65 10.92
C GLU A 74 -15.35 -7.54 10.98
N ALA A 75 -14.88 -8.06 9.83
CA ALA A 75 -13.62 -8.78 9.73
C ALA A 75 -12.42 -7.97 10.24
N LEU A 76 -12.47 -6.63 10.12
CA LEU A 76 -11.42 -5.73 10.62
C LEU A 76 -11.21 -5.86 12.14
N LYS A 77 -12.21 -6.29 12.92
CA LYS A 77 -12.06 -6.48 14.38
C LYS A 77 -10.98 -7.52 14.71
N LYS A 78 -10.78 -8.52 13.85
CA LYS A 78 -9.81 -9.61 14.02
C LYS A 78 -8.51 -9.39 13.24
N ALA A 79 -8.41 -8.31 12.46
CA ALA A 79 -7.25 -8.06 11.63
C ALA A 79 -6.05 -7.59 12.47
N ASP A 80 -4.85 -8.03 12.08
CA ASP A 80 -3.57 -7.50 12.55
C ASP A 80 -3.05 -6.40 11.61
N LEU A 81 -3.46 -6.45 10.34
CA LEU A 81 -3.15 -5.44 9.31
C LEU A 81 -4.38 -5.18 8.44
N ALA A 82 -4.73 -3.91 8.19
CA ALA A 82 -5.72 -3.54 7.19
C ALA A 82 -5.04 -2.95 5.96
N ILE A 83 -5.49 -3.40 4.78
CA ILE A 83 -4.96 -3.00 3.48
C ILE A 83 -6.10 -2.39 2.68
N PHE A 84 -6.02 -1.08 2.42
CA PHE A 84 -7.08 -0.33 1.76
C PHE A 84 -6.75 -0.05 0.30
N TYR A 85 -7.68 -0.40 -0.59
CA TYR A 85 -7.75 0.05 -1.97
C TYR A 85 -9.15 0.62 -2.21
N THR A 86 -9.35 1.87 -1.79
CA THR A 86 -10.66 2.54 -1.71
C THR A 86 -10.65 3.85 -2.49
N ARG A 87 -11.84 4.30 -2.90
CA ARG A 87 -11.99 5.58 -3.58
C ARG A 87 -13.41 6.10 -3.44
N PHE A 88 -13.53 7.38 -3.07
CA PHE A 88 -14.79 8.13 -3.11
C PHE A 88 -16.02 7.41 -2.53
N LEU A 89 -15.81 6.56 -1.54
CA LEU A 89 -16.87 5.85 -0.84
C LEU A 89 -17.81 6.82 -0.13
N LYS A 90 -19.07 6.40 -0.06
CA LYS A 90 -20.16 7.06 0.69
C LYS A 90 -20.90 6.03 1.54
N ILE A 91 -20.14 5.25 2.31
CA ILE A 91 -20.69 4.19 3.16
C ILE A 91 -21.43 4.80 4.36
N ASP A 92 -22.41 4.09 4.90
CA ASP A 92 -23.15 4.55 6.07
C ASP A 92 -22.33 4.46 7.37
N ASP A 93 -22.91 4.95 8.46
CA ASP A 93 -22.27 4.91 9.78
C ASP A 93 -22.03 3.49 10.30
N GLN A 94 -22.90 2.53 9.93
CA GLN A 94 -22.78 1.12 10.35
C GLN A 94 -21.56 0.45 9.71
N GLN A 95 -21.23 0.82 8.48
CA GLN A 95 -20.03 0.37 7.79
C GLN A 95 -18.80 1.17 8.24
N LEU A 96 -18.92 2.50 8.30
CA LEU A 96 -17.81 3.39 8.62
C LEU A 96 -17.22 3.10 10.01
N VAL A 97 -18.05 2.78 11.00
CA VAL A 97 -17.59 2.52 12.37
C VAL A 97 -16.52 1.42 12.42
N HIS A 98 -16.64 0.36 11.61
CA HIS A 98 -15.64 -0.71 11.54
C HIS A 98 -14.25 -0.24 11.08
N ILE A 99 -14.22 0.67 10.11
CA ILE A 99 -12.96 1.28 9.64
C ILE A 99 -12.40 2.18 10.73
N THR A 100 -13.24 3.03 11.33
CA THR A 100 -12.76 4.00 12.32
C THR A 100 -12.30 3.34 13.61
N ASP A 101 -12.94 2.26 14.05
CA ASP A 101 -12.54 1.48 15.22
C ASP A 101 -11.21 0.76 14.96
N TYR A 102 -11.02 0.21 13.77
CA TYR A 102 -9.74 -0.37 13.37
C TYR A 102 -8.62 0.68 13.45
N LEU A 103 -8.83 1.85 12.85
CA LEU A 103 -7.83 2.93 12.87
C LEU A 103 -7.51 3.36 14.30
N LYS A 104 -8.53 3.59 15.14
CA LYS A 104 -8.37 4.00 16.55
C LYS A 104 -7.68 2.96 17.42
N SER A 105 -7.68 1.68 17.02
CA SER A 105 -6.94 0.63 17.73
C SER A 105 -5.43 0.77 17.61
N GLY A 106 -4.93 1.66 16.74
CA GLY A 106 -3.50 1.89 16.54
C GLY A 106 -2.80 0.75 15.80
N LYS A 107 -3.57 -0.13 15.13
CA LYS A 107 -3.02 -1.23 14.34
C LYS A 107 -2.47 -0.74 12.98
N PRO A 108 -1.53 -1.48 12.38
CA PRO A 108 -0.92 -1.15 11.09
C PRO A 108 -1.90 -0.92 9.93
N VAL A 109 -1.52 -0.04 9.00
CA VAL A 109 -2.32 0.27 7.80
C VAL A 109 -1.45 0.22 6.56
N VAL A 110 -1.98 -0.36 5.48
CA VAL A 110 -1.44 -0.19 4.13
C VAL A 110 -2.46 0.52 3.25
N GLY A 111 -2.01 1.55 2.53
CA GLY A 111 -2.83 2.27 1.55
C GLY A 111 -2.23 2.19 0.14
N PHE A 112 -3.01 1.75 -0.84
CA PHE A 112 -2.66 1.87 -2.25
C PHE A 112 -3.24 3.14 -2.87
N ARG A 113 -2.85 3.50 -4.11
CA ARG A 113 -3.78 4.26 -4.95
C ARG A 113 -5.10 3.50 -4.89
N THR A 114 -6.27 4.09 -4.67
CA THR A 114 -6.64 5.51 -4.60
C THR A 114 -7.02 5.95 -3.19
N SER A 115 -6.58 5.20 -2.18
CA SER A 115 -7.05 5.32 -0.80
C SER A 115 -6.73 6.65 -0.13
N THR A 116 -5.80 7.46 -0.64
CA THR A 116 -5.57 8.84 -0.16
C THR A 116 -6.77 9.76 -0.34
N HIS A 117 -7.77 9.33 -1.11
CA HIS A 117 -9.09 9.94 -1.25
C HIS A 117 -10.19 8.87 -1.20
N GLY A 118 -10.13 8.04 -0.16
CA GLY A 118 -11.02 6.90 0.03
C GLY A 118 -12.51 7.25 0.16
N PHE A 119 -12.86 8.47 0.59
CA PHE A 119 -14.24 8.89 0.87
C PHE A 119 -14.64 10.16 0.10
N ASN A 120 -15.95 10.34 -0.11
CA ASN A 120 -16.52 11.49 -0.80
C ASN A 120 -17.98 11.78 -0.40
N TYR A 121 -18.21 12.11 0.88
CA TYR A 121 -19.51 12.54 1.38
C TYR A 121 -19.90 13.93 0.86
N PRO A 122 -21.20 14.22 0.69
CA PRO A 122 -21.72 15.55 0.33
C PRO A 122 -21.33 16.64 1.34
N ASP A 123 -21.49 17.89 0.93
CA ASP A 123 -21.30 19.04 1.81
C ASP A 123 -22.29 18.98 2.99
N GLU A 124 -21.82 19.44 4.16
CA GLU A 124 -22.54 19.40 5.44
C GLU A 124 -22.86 17.99 5.99
N HIS A 125 -22.43 16.92 5.30
CA HIS A 125 -22.62 15.57 5.82
C HIS A 125 -21.76 15.35 7.09
N PRO A 126 -22.26 14.70 8.16
CA PRO A 126 -21.50 14.50 9.41
C PRO A 126 -20.13 13.81 9.22
N ASN A 127 -20.02 12.98 8.18
CA ASN A 127 -18.79 12.27 7.81
C ASN A 127 -17.90 12.98 6.78
N GLN A 128 -18.23 14.20 6.35
CA GLN A 128 -17.43 14.96 5.36
C GLN A 128 -15.96 15.10 5.77
N LYS A 129 -15.67 15.14 7.09
CA LYS A 129 -14.29 15.12 7.63
C LYS A 129 -13.42 13.98 7.09
N TRP A 130 -14.00 12.86 6.66
CA TRP A 130 -13.28 11.71 6.14
C TRP A 130 -12.84 11.86 4.69
N ASN A 131 -13.42 12.80 3.93
CA ASN A 131 -13.08 13.05 2.52
C ASN A 131 -11.58 13.32 2.37
N ASP A 132 -11.05 14.19 3.23
CA ASP A 132 -9.62 14.47 3.32
C ASP A 132 -8.96 13.75 4.50
N GLY A 133 -9.72 13.56 5.59
CA GLY A 133 -9.21 13.03 6.85
C GLY A 133 -8.72 11.60 6.76
N PHE A 134 -9.28 10.75 5.90
CA PHE A 134 -8.76 9.39 5.78
C PHE A 134 -7.34 9.36 5.18
N GLY A 135 -7.14 10.01 4.04
CA GLY A 135 -5.81 10.10 3.42
C GLY A 135 -4.80 10.82 4.33
N ARG A 136 -5.23 11.93 4.95
CA ARG A 136 -4.39 12.70 5.88
C ARG A 136 -4.04 11.92 7.15
N ASP A 137 -5.06 11.48 7.91
CA ASP A 137 -4.88 10.97 9.27
C ASP A 137 -4.48 9.49 9.32
N ALA A 138 -4.88 8.67 8.33
CA ALA A 138 -4.54 7.24 8.28
C ALA A 138 -3.32 6.94 7.40
N LEU A 139 -3.18 7.67 6.28
CA LEU A 139 -2.20 7.35 5.23
C LEU A 139 -1.03 8.34 5.18
N GLY A 140 -1.12 9.51 5.80
CA GLY A 140 -0.05 10.50 5.87
C GLY A 140 0.02 11.46 4.69
N SER A 141 -0.96 11.41 3.78
CA SER A 141 -1.16 12.45 2.77
C SER A 141 -2.58 12.37 2.21
N PRO A 142 -3.32 13.48 2.12
CA PRO A 142 -4.51 13.55 1.28
C PRO A 142 -4.09 13.52 -0.21
N TYR A 143 -5.08 13.34 -1.08
CA TYR A 143 -4.92 13.52 -2.52
C TYR A 143 -5.07 14.98 -2.94
N LEU A 144 -4.23 15.44 -3.88
CA LEU A 144 -4.31 16.80 -4.43
C LEU A 144 -4.78 16.78 -5.89
N ILE A 145 -3.93 16.25 -6.76
CA ILE A 145 -4.15 16.19 -8.21
C ILE A 145 -3.27 15.07 -8.79
N HIS A 146 -3.57 14.63 -10.00
CA HIS A 146 -2.73 13.71 -10.76
C HIS A 146 -2.22 14.36 -12.03
N LEU A 147 -1.04 13.92 -12.47
CA LEU A 147 -0.43 14.32 -13.73
C LEU A 147 -0.93 13.44 -14.89
N SER A 148 -0.18 13.34 -15.98
CA SER A 148 -0.56 12.57 -17.15
C SER A 148 0.56 11.63 -17.61
N GLY A 149 0.16 10.50 -18.19
CA GLY A 149 1.10 9.48 -18.67
C GLY A 149 1.75 8.64 -17.55
N PRO A 150 2.75 7.83 -17.90
CA PRO A 150 3.45 6.98 -16.96
C PRO A 150 4.33 7.80 -16.00
N THR A 151 4.68 7.18 -14.87
CA THR A 151 5.49 7.76 -13.81
C THR A 151 6.82 7.06 -13.74
N ARG A 152 7.92 7.78 -13.96
CA ARG A 152 9.28 7.23 -13.80
C ARG A 152 9.63 7.16 -12.32
N LEU A 153 10.07 6.01 -11.84
CA LEU A 153 10.27 5.74 -10.43
C LEU A 153 11.75 5.77 -10.06
N LYS A 154 12.05 6.32 -8.88
CA LYS A 154 13.42 6.37 -8.35
C LYS A 154 13.39 6.24 -6.84
N VAL A 155 14.30 5.43 -6.29
CA VAL A 155 14.49 5.35 -4.84
C VAL A 155 14.98 6.70 -4.31
N GLU A 156 14.34 7.17 -3.25
CA GLU A 156 14.72 8.40 -2.54
C GLU A 156 16.19 8.31 -2.05
N GLN A 157 16.89 9.44 -2.05
CA GLN A 157 18.30 9.47 -1.68
C GLN A 157 18.50 8.97 -0.24
N GLY A 158 19.48 8.08 -0.03
CA GLY A 158 19.77 7.50 1.28
C GLY A 158 18.78 6.41 1.74
N ARG A 159 17.72 6.10 0.97
CA ARG A 159 16.70 5.11 1.39
C ARG A 159 16.91 3.69 0.89
N LYS A 160 17.92 3.45 0.03
CA LYS A 160 18.21 2.11 -0.54
C LYS A 160 18.40 0.99 0.51
N LYS A 161 18.80 1.32 1.73
CA LYS A 161 18.99 0.35 2.84
C LYS A 161 17.70 0.05 3.63
N HIS A 162 16.60 0.74 3.37
CA HIS A 162 15.33 0.51 4.06
C HIS A 162 14.80 -0.91 3.74
N PRO A 163 14.27 -1.68 4.71
CA PRO A 163 13.84 -3.06 4.48
C PRO A 163 12.84 -3.26 3.33
N VAL A 164 12.03 -2.25 3.03
CA VAL A 164 11.10 -2.23 1.88
C VAL A 164 11.80 -2.46 0.53
N PHE A 165 13.09 -2.14 0.42
CA PHE A 165 13.87 -2.32 -0.80
C PHE A 165 14.68 -3.63 -0.83
N THR A 166 14.52 -4.53 0.15
CA THR A 166 15.20 -5.83 0.14
C THR A 166 14.83 -6.64 -1.12
N GLY A 167 15.83 -6.95 -1.94
CA GLY A 167 15.66 -7.68 -3.21
C GLY A 167 15.09 -6.85 -4.37
N VAL A 168 14.84 -5.54 -4.18
CA VAL A 168 14.39 -4.65 -5.26
C VAL A 168 15.60 -4.24 -6.10
N GLN A 169 15.54 -4.51 -7.40
CA GLN A 169 16.59 -4.19 -8.37
C GLN A 169 16.22 -2.92 -9.15
N ALA A 170 16.14 -1.79 -8.43
CA ALA A 170 15.77 -0.51 -9.01
C ALA A 170 16.80 -0.02 -10.03
N ASP A 171 16.35 0.29 -11.24
CA ASP A 171 17.15 0.91 -12.29
C ASP A 171 16.41 2.12 -12.91
N GLU A 172 17.03 2.74 -13.90
CA GLU A 172 16.49 3.92 -14.60
C GLU A 172 15.24 3.64 -15.46
N ASN A 173 14.92 2.37 -15.72
CA ASN A 173 13.76 1.94 -16.49
C ASN A 173 12.56 1.59 -15.61
N TRP A 174 12.69 1.68 -14.28
CA TRP A 174 11.59 1.43 -13.37
C TRP A 174 10.50 2.47 -13.54
N GLU A 175 9.32 2.06 -14.01
CA GLU A 175 8.22 2.94 -14.40
C GLU A 175 6.87 2.32 -14.00
N SER A 176 5.99 3.15 -13.43
CA SER A 176 4.58 2.81 -13.25
C SER A 176 3.76 3.32 -14.44
N ARG A 177 2.82 2.51 -14.92
CA ARG A 177 1.84 2.98 -15.93
C ARG A 177 0.76 3.88 -15.35
N GLY A 178 0.61 3.91 -14.04
CA GLY A 178 -0.28 4.85 -13.39
C GLY A 178 0.30 6.26 -13.37
N THR A 179 -0.58 7.24 -13.34
CA THR A 179 -0.21 8.66 -13.27
C THR A 179 0.37 9.01 -11.91
N LEU A 180 1.28 10.00 -11.88
CA LEU A 180 1.85 10.54 -10.65
C LEU A 180 0.78 11.32 -9.90
N TYR A 181 0.57 10.99 -8.63
CA TYR A 181 -0.25 11.78 -7.72
C TYR A 181 0.65 12.78 -7.01
N LEU A 182 0.19 14.02 -6.91
CA LEU A 182 0.85 15.01 -6.07
C LEU A 182 0.36 14.87 -4.63
N THR A 183 1.29 14.98 -3.69
CA THR A 183 1.08 14.68 -2.28
C THR A 183 1.24 15.93 -1.41
N LYS A 184 0.60 15.90 -0.24
CA LYS A 184 0.83 16.85 0.85
C LYS A 184 1.15 16.04 2.09
N MET A 185 2.44 15.77 2.27
CA MET A 185 2.90 14.89 3.33
C MET A 185 2.65 15.47 4.72
N GLU A 186 2.13 14.63 5.62
CA GLU A 186 2.06 14.91 7.04
C GLU A 186 3.45 14.90 7.68
N ASN A 187 3.59 15.61 8.81
CA ASN A 187 4.83 15.65 9.55
C ASN A 187 5.23 14.26 10.05
N GLY A 188 6.53 13.94 9.96
CA GLY A 188 7.08 12.64 10.36
C GLY A 188 6.91 11.52 9.34
N THR A 189 6.29 11.78 8.19
CA THR A 189 6.34 10.84 7.05
C THR A 189 7.78 10.66 6.57
N THR A 190 8.10 9.44 6.13
CA THR A 190 9.39 9.10 5.55
C THR A 190 9.18 8.73 4.08
N PRO A 191 9.54 9.62 3.14
CA PRO A 191 9.55 9.31 1.71
C PRO A 191 10.54 8.18 1.42
N LEU A 192 10.13 7.25 0.55
CA LEU A 192 10.93 6.08 0.15
C LEU A 192 11.14 6.01 -1.36
N LEU A 193 10.07 6.21 -2.13
CA LEU A 193 10.09 6.14 -3.58
C LEU A 193 9.56 7.46 -4.13
N LEU A 194 10.28 8.04 -5.09
CA LEU A 194 9.87 9.20 -5.86
C LEU A 194 9.35 8.79 -7.22
N GLY A 195 8.46 9.62 -7.77
CA GLY A 195 7.96 9.52 -9.12
C GLY A 195 8.11 10.83 -9.85
N THR A 196 8.48 10.77 -11.13
CA THR A 196 8.55 11.94 -12.02
C THR A 196 7.54 11.81 -13.15
N GLY A 197 6.73 12.84 -13.37
CA GLY A 197 5.67 12.90 -14.36
C GLY A 197 5.41 14.32 -14.86
N HIS A 198 4.50 14.49 -15.83
CA HIS A 198 4.25 15.78 -16.49
C HIS A 198 2.74 16.05 -16.61
N PRO A 199 2.28 17.32 -16.56
CA PRO A 199 0.91 17.65 -16.93
C PRO A 199 0.65 17.27 -18.39
N ARG A 200 -0.63 17.09 -18.76
CA ARG A 200 -1.06 16.69 -20.12
C ARG A 200 -0.39 17.50 -21.22
N ASP A 201 -0.29 18.81 -21.01
CA ASP A 201 0.21 19.77 -22.01
C ASP A 201 1.73 19.96 -21.93
N LYS A 202 2.40 19.30 -20.98
CA LYS A 202 3.85 19.41 -20.68
C LYS A 202 4.33 20.86 -20.51
N LYS A 203 3.47 21.73 -20.03
CA LYS A 203 3.72 23.15 -19.77
C LYS A 203 3.34 23.51 -18.34
N ALA A 204 3.86 24.63 -17.86
CA ALA A 204 3.40 25.20 -16.59
C ALA A 204 1.90 25.53 -16.70
N ALA A 205 1.14 25.21 -15.65
CA ALA A 205 -0.29 25.43 -15.61
C ALA A 205 -0.78 25.63 -14.18
N VAL A 206 -1.82 26.43 -14.02
CA VAL A 206 -2.60 26.50 -12.77
C VAL A 206 -3.89 25.71 -13.00
N ARG A 207 -4.18 24.74 -12.14
CA ARG A 207 -5.39 23.91 -12.23
C ARG A 207 -6.14 23.92 -10.90
N THR A 208 -7.44 24.17 -10.94
CA THR A 208 -8.31 24.10 -9.77
C THR A 208 -9.20 22.88 -9.87
N ASN A 209 -9.29 22.12 -8.79
CA ASN A 209 -10.24 21.03 -8.60
C ASN A 209 -10.84 21.14 -7.19
N ARG A 210 -11.67 20.17 -6.78
CA ARG A 210 -12.25 20.16 -5.44
C ARG A 210 -11.24 20.04 -4.28
N PHE A 211 -9.99 19.66 -4.58
CA PHE A 211 -8.90 19.53 -3.62
C PHE A 211 -7.98 20.77 -3.61
N GLY A 212 -8.42 21.86 -4.25
CA GLY A 212 -7.73 23.15 -4.24
C GLY A 212 -7.13 23.56 -5.58
N THR A 213 -6.27 24.58 -5.53
CA THR A 213 -5.57 25.16 -6.68
C THR A 213 -4.12 24.70 -6.69
N HIS A 214 -3.68 24.16 -7.83
CA HIS A 214 -2.40 23.48 -7.99
C HIS A 214 -1.55 24.18 -9.05
N HIS A 215 -0.32 24.53 -8.69
CA HIS A 215 0.65 25.14 -9.59
C HIS A 215 1.57 24.05 -10.15
N LEU A 216 1.39 23.69 -11.41
CA LEU A 216 2.11 22.63 -12.07
C LEU A 216 3.28 23.18 -12.88
N LYS A 217 4.42 22.50 -12.84
CA LYS A 217 5.57 22.72 -13.71
C LYS A 217 5.53 21.75 -14.91
N PRO A 218 6.27 22.02 -16.00
CA PRO A 218 6.38 21.10 -17.16
C PRO A 218 6.79 19.67 -16.78
N GLU A 219 7.58 19.53 -15.73
CA GLU A 219 7.94 18.27 -15.09
C GLU A 219 7.86 18.45 -13.57
N MET A 220 7.33 17.44 -12.89
CA MET A 220 7.15 17.41 -11.45
C MET A 220 7.68 16.09 -10.92
N THR A 221 8.34 16.15 -9.77
CA THR A 221 8.73 14.98 -8.98
C THR A 221 8.04 15.06 -7.63
N ASP A 222 7.43 13.97 -7.20
CA ASP A 222 6.73 13.87 -5.92
C ASP A 222 6.86 12.44 -5.38
N VAL A 223 6.41 12.22 -4.15
CA VAL A 223 6.53 10.94 -3.45
C VAL A 223 5.48 9.95 -3.96
N VAL A 224 5.94 8.74 -4.28
CA VAL A 224 5.12 7.61 -4.71
C VAL A 224 4.93 6.61 -3.59
N ALA A 225 5.93 6.35 -2.75
CA ALA A 225 5.79 5.44 -1.60
C ALA A 225 6.47 6.02 -0.36
N TRP A 226 5.84 5.84 0.79
CA TRP A 226 6.31 6.38 2.06
C TRP A 226 5.86 5.51 3.24
N THR A 227 6.52 5.72 4.37
CA THR A 227 6.12 5.15 5.66
C THR A 227 5.78 6.24 6.67
N TRP A 228 4.97 5.89 7.66
CA TRP A 228 4.55 6.83 8.71
C TRP A 228 4.11 6.08 9.97
N THR A 229 3.90 6.83 11.05
CA THR A 229 3.09 6.41 12.20
C THR A 229 1.82 7.26 12.15
N ASN A 230 0.68 6.63 11.90
CA ASN A 230 -0.58 7.35 11.70
C ASN A 230 -1.04 8.08 12.97
N LYS A 231 -2.09 8.89 12.84
CA LYS A 231 -2.65 9.68 13.95
C LYS A 231 -2.98 8.87 15.21
N TRP A 232 -3.20 7.57 15.08
CA TRP A 232 -3.57 6.66 16.16
C TRP A 232 -2.42 5.74 16.61
N GLY A 233 -1.19 5.95 16.10
CA GLY A 233 -0.02 5.17 16.48
C GLY A 233 0.26 3.95 15.60
N GLY A 234 -0.57 3.68 14.59
CA GLY A 234 -0.40 2.54 13.70
C GLY A 234 0.73 2.74 12.69
N ARG A 235 1.53 1.69 12.47
CA ARG A 235 2.57 1.70 11.46
C ARG A 235 1.94 1.69 10.06
N THR A 236 2.23 2.71 9.26
CA THR A 236 1.61 2.89 7.94
C THR A 236 2.65 2.75 6.83
N PHE A 237 2.35 1.92 5.83
CA PHE A 237 3.01 1.96 4.52
C PHE A 237 2.00 2.39 3.47
N SER A 238 2.27 3.49 2.77
CA SER A 238 1.38 3.98 1.73
C SER A 238 2.13 4.13 0.41
N THR A 239 1.43 3.84 -0.68
CA THR A 239 1.96 4.01 -2.01
C THR A 239 0.88 4.43 -3.00
N SER A 240 1.22 5.36 -3.89
CA SER A 240 0.42 5.66 -5.07
C SER A 240 0.66 4.67 -6.21
N LEU A 241 1.44 3.60 -6.02
CA LEU A 241 1.39 2.40 -6.87
C LEU A 241 0.07 1.64 -6.65
N GLY A 242 -0.23 0.74 -7.60
CA GLY A 242 -1.42 -0.11 -7.57
C GLY A 242 -2.19 -0.13 -8.89
N HIS A 243 -1.64 0.46 -9.96
CA HIS A 243 -2.14 0.22 -11.31
C HIS A 243 -1.94 -1.27 -11.63
N LEU A 244 -2.82 -1.89 -12.42
CA LEU A 244 -2.73 -3.34 -12.69
C LEU A 244 -1.35 -3.77 -13.22
N ASN A 245 -0.72 -2.94 -14.06
CA ASN A 245 0.64 -3.18 -14.56
C ASN A 245 1.74 -3.08 -13.51
N ASP A 246 1.54 -2.36 -12.40
CA ASP A 246 2.52 -2.29 -11.32
C ASP A 246 2.71 -3.69 -10.69
N PHE A 247 1.67 -4.53 -10.67
CA PHE A 247 1.77 -5.91 -10.19
C PHE A 247 2.46 -6.87 -11.18
N GLY A 248 2.56 -6.46 -12.46
CA GLY A 248 3.32 -7.17 -13.49
C GLY A 248 4.82 -6.85 -13.49
N ASP A 249 5.23 -5.82 -12.75
CA ASP A 249 6.62 -5.39 -12.61
C ASP A 249 7.26 -5.99 -11.35
N PRO A 250 8.37 -6.74 -11.46
CA PRO A 250 8.96 -7.47 -10.33
C PRO A 250 9.47 -6.55 -9.21
N ASN A 251 9.92 -5.34 -9.53
CA ASN A 251 10.40 -4.37 -8.54
C ASN A 251 9.24 -3.76 -7.75
N SER A 252 8.16 -3.41 -8.45
CA SER A 252 6.96 -2.80 -7.87
C SER A 252 6.20 -3.80 -6.99
N VAL A 253 5.94 -5.02 -7.45
CA VAL A 253 5.26 -6.04 -6.63
C VAL A 253 6.08 -6.40 -5.39
N ARG A 254 7.42 -6.49 -5.51
CA ARG A 254 8.30 -6.76 -4.37
C ARG A 254 8.32 -5.61 -3.37
N LEU A 255 8.41 -4.36 -3.84
CA LEU A 255 8.31 -3.19 -2.96
C LEU A 255 6.99 -3.21 -2.17
N ILE A 256 5.88 -3.50 -2.85
CA ILE A 256 4.55 -3.56 -2.24
C ILE A 256 4.50 -4.65 -1.17
N ILE A 257 4.95 -5.87 -1.47
CA ILE A 257 4.97 -6.99 -0.52
C ILE A 257 5.87 -6.66 0.66
N ASN A 258 7.08 -6.16 0.43
CA ASN A 258 7.97 -5.76 1.52
C ASN A 258 7.36 -4.64 2.38
N GLY A 259 6.61 -3.71 1.78
CA GLY A 259 5.87 -2.67 2.48
C GLY A 259 4.77 -3.23 3.38
N ILE A 260 4.02 -4.23 2.91
CA ILE A 260 3.02 -4.96 3.70
C ILE A 260 3.67 -5.64 4.91
N PHE A 261 4.75 -6.38 4.68
CA PHE A 261 5.47 -7.07 5.77
C PHE A 261 6.05 -6.08 6.77
N TRP A 262 6.66 -4.99 6.30
CA TRP A 262 7.21 -3.94 7.16
C TRP A 262 6.14 -3.27 8.02
N ALA A 263 4.96 -2.98 7.45
CA ALA A 263 3.85 -2.37 8.18
C ALA A 263 3.34 -3.29 9.29
N ALA A 264 3.21 -4.60 9.00
CA ALA A 264 2.82 -5.62 9.98
C ALA A 264 3.93 -6.01 10.97
N ASP A 265 5.06 -5.30 10.99
CA ASP A 265 6.25 -5.61 11.78
C ASP A 265 6.78 -7.04 11.58
N GLN A 266 6.59 -7.57 10.38
CA GLN A 266 7.10 -8.87 9.97
C GLN A 266 8.44 -8.73 9.26
N LYS A 267 9.28 -9.76 9.35
CA LYS A 267 10.51 -9.83 8.57
C LYS A 267 10.16 -9.88 7.08
N VAL A 268 10.60 -8.87 6.32
CA VAL A 268 10.41 -8.85 4.86
C VAL A 268 11.03 -10.09 4.21
N PRO A 269 10.45 -10.61 3.10
CA PRO A 269 11.06 -11.69 2.32
C PRO A 269 12.53 -11.42 1.98
N SER A 270 13.37 -12.45 2.02
CA SER A 270 14.76 -12.31 1.62
C SER A 270 14.88 -11.93 0.14
N ALA A 271 16.04 -11.41 -0.27
CA ALA A 271 16.30 -11.07 -1.67
C ALA A 271 16.07 -12.29 -2.59
N ASP A 272 16.44 -13.49 -2.13
CA ASP A 272 16.33 -14.74 -2.90
C ASP A 272 14.92 -15.35 -2.90
N THR A 273 14.02 -14.88 -2.02
CA THR A 273 12.65 -15.39 -1.98
C THR A 273 11.95 -15.05 -3.30
N LYS A 274 11.48 -16.03 -4.07
CA LYS A 274 10.71 -15.77 -5.29
C LYS A 274 9.43 -15.00 -4.95
N ILE A 275 9.18 -13.92 -5.68
CA ILE A 275 7.94 -13.13 -5.62
C ILE A 275 7.24 -13.28 -6.97
N ASN A 276 5.98 -13.70 -6.94
CA ASN A 276 5.18 -13.87 -8.14
C ASN A 276 4.59 -12.52 -8.60
N THR A 277 4.79 -12.18 -9.86
CA THR A 277 4.10 -11.05 -10.51
C THR A 277 2.73 -11.51 -11.02
N PHE A 278 1.78 -10.59 -11.09
CA PHE A 278 0.43 -10.84 -11.61
C PHE A 278 -0.08 -9.59 -12.32
N GLY A 279 -0.70 -9.75 -13.48
CA GLY A 279 -1.08 -8.61 -14.34
C GLY A 279 -0.30 -8.59 -15.66
N ALA A 280 -0.65 -7.65 -16.53
CA ALA A 280 -0.05 -7.59 -17.85
C ALA A 280 1.44 -7.17 -17.76
N PRO A 281 2.37 -7.96 -18.34
CA PRO A 281 3.80 -7.64 -18.27
C PRO A 281 4.09 -6.27 -18.89
N PRO A 282 5.17 -5.59 -18.46
CA PRO A 282 5.61 -4.36 -19.10
C PRO A 282 5.81 -4.60 -20.60
N SER A 283 5.26 -3.70 -21.44
CA SER A 283 5.55 -3.75 -22.87
C SER A 283 7.05 -3.54 -23.06
N LYS A 284 7.78 -4.59 -23.48
CA LYS A 284 9.17 -4.43 -23.89
C LYS A 284 9.21 -3.34 -24.97
N LYS A 285 9.87 -2.21 -24.70
CA LYS A 285 10.18 -1.23 -25.75
C LYS A 285 10.96 -2.02 -26.81
N LYS A 286 10.40 -2.14 -28.02
CA LYS A 286 11.16 -2.68 -29.16
C LYS A 286 12.42 -1.84 -29.25
N LYS A 287 13.60 -2.46 -29.05
CA LYS A 287 14.87 -1.82 -29.39
C LYS A 287 14.70 -1.38 -30.85
N LYS A 288 14.71 -0.07 -31.11
CA LYS A 288 14.89 0.42 -32.46
C LYS A 288 16.30 -0.01 -32.84
N THR A 289 16.42 -1.12 -33.56
CA THR A 289 17.59 -1.40 -34.38
C THR A 289 17.73 -0.22 -35.32
N LYS A 290 18.81 0.55 -35.13
CA LYS A 290 19.34 1.42 -36.17
C LYS A 290 20.00 0.55 -37.23
#